data_AF-A0A353TDU8-F1
#
_entry.id   AF-A0A353TDU8-F1
#
_cell.length_a   1.000
_cell.length_b   1.000
_cell.length_c   1.000
_cell.angle_alpha   90.00
_cell.angle_beta   90.00
_cell.angle_gamma   90.00
#
_symmetry.space_group_name_H-M   'P 1'
#
loop_
_entity.id
_entity.type
_entity.pdbx_description
1 polymer ?
#
loop_
_entity_poly.entity_id
_entity_poly.type
_entity_poly.pdbx_seq_one_letter_code
_entity_poly.pdbx_strand_id
1 'polypeptide(L)'
;MAERLSKVARNLNVGINTLVEFLHKKGITVEANPNTKIEEEQYNLLVAEFSKDKKIKKEAIENLERMHRKDDKRETIAIEGYEIEEKPKKKIEKETIKAEIPDDLKPKFNVVGSIDLDEHKKLKKETEAKQEEEVEVEVEVEVEVE
;
A
#
# COMPACT_ATOMS: atom_id res chain seq x y z
N MET A 1 34.17 17.05 -6.86
CA MET A 1 32.84 17.70 -6.91
C MET A 1 32.10 17.34 -5.63
N ALA A 2 31.36 18.26 -5.00
CA ALA A 2 30.63 17.96 -3.76
C ALA A 2 29.13 17.80 -4.05
N GLU A 3 28.55 16.68 -3.62
CA GLU A 3 27.16 16.33 -3.92
C GLU A 3 26.30 16.39 -2.65
N ARG A 4 25.02 16.81 -2.76
CA ARG A 4 24.13 16.86 -1.60
C ARG A 4 23.60 15.47 -1.27
N LEU A 5 23.53 15.13 0.02
CA LEU A 5 23.00 13.86 0.51
C LEU A 5 21.57 13.56 0.01
N SER A 6 20.71 14.58 -0.08
CA SER A 6 19.38 14.41 -0.70
C SER A 6 19.41 13.93 -2.14
N LYS A 7 20.39 14.40 -2.93
CA LYS A 7 20.52 14.01 -4.35
C LYS A 7 20.96 12.56 -4.45
N VAL A 8 21.91 12.16 -3.60
CA VAL A 8 22.42 10.78 -3.52
C VAL A 8 21.33 9.81 -3.07
N ALA A 9 20.58 10.17 -2.01
CA ALA A 9 19.43 9.42 -1.51
C ALA A 9 18.36 9.17 -2.59
N ARG A 10 18.01 10.21 -3.35
CA ARG A 10 17.05 10.10 -4.46
C ARG A 10 17.56 9.23 -5.61
N ASN A 11 18.84 9.37 -5.99
CA ASN A 11 19.43 8.59 -7.09
C ASN A 11 19.51 7.09 -6.78
N LEU A 12 19.91 6.76 -5.54
CA LEU A 12 20.03 5.39 -5.05
C LEU A 12 18.68 4.82 -4.57
N ASN A 13 17.67 5.67 -4.41
CA ASN A 13 16.35 5.31 -3.90
C ASN A 13 16.39 4.71 -2.49
N VAL A 14 17.21 5.32 -1.63
CA VAL A 14 17.47 4.92 -0.24
C VAL A 14 17.21 6.10 0.68
N GLY A 15 16.76 5.85 1.92
CA GLY A 15 16.54 6.89 2.92
C GLY A 15 17.84 7.59 3.35
N ILE A 16 17.74 8.88 3.69
CA ILE A 16 18.85 9.69 4.19
C ILE A 16 19.47 9.02 5.43
N ASN A 17 18.64 8.58 6.38
CA ASN A 17 19.08 7.90 7.60
C ASN A 17 19.91 6.65 7.30
N THR A 18 19.49 5.83 6.33
CA THR A 18 20.19 4.58 5.99
C THR A 18 21.57 4.86 5.37
N LEU A 19 21.69 5.92 4.55
CA LEU A 19 22.98 6.33 4.01
C LEU A 19 23.90 6.86 5.12
N VAL A 20 23.35 7.65 6.06
CA VAL A 20 24.10 8.18 7.21
C VAL A 20 24.59 7.06 8.12
N GLU A 21 23.73 6.08 8.44
CA GLU A 21 24.11 4.89 9.20
C GLU A 21 25.25 4.11 8.52
N PHE A 22 25.21 3.98 7.19
CA PHE A 22 26.29 3.33 6.45
C PHE A 22 27.60 4.13 6.53
N LEU A 23 27.53 5.45 6.38
CA LEU A 23 28.70 6.32 6.50
C LEU A 23 29.28 6.28 7.93
N HIS A 24 28.44 6.24 8.96
CA HIS A 24 28.86 6.08 10.36
C HIS A 24 29.56 4.74 10.58
N LYS A 25 29.04 3.64 10.01
CA LYS A 25 29.71 2.33 10.05
C LYS A 25 31.08 2.32 9.37
N LYS A 26 31.30 3.19 8.38
CA LYS A 26 32.58 3.39 7.70
C LYS A 26 33.52 4.35 8.44
N GLY A 27 33.11 4.88 9.59
CA GLY A 27 33.89 5.83 10.41
C GLY A 27 33.76 7.29 9.99
N ILE A 28 32.77 7.62 9.14
CA ILE A 28 32.53 8.96 8.63
C ILE A 28 31.31 9.53 9.34
N THR A 29 31.53 10.53 10.20
CA THR A 29 30.44 11.15 10.96
C THR A 29 29.78 12.22 10.11
N VAL A 30 28.58 11.91 9.60
CA VAL A 30 27.78 12.80 8.76
C VAL A 30 26.43 13.03 9.42
N GLU A 31 25.91 14.26 9.38
CA GLU A 31 24.60 14.57 9.92
C GLU A 31 23.49 14.14 8.94
N ALA A 32 22.36 13.68 9.51
CA ALA A 32 21.13 13.34 8.78
C ALA A 32 20.38 14.57 8.26
N ASN A 33 21.13 15.54 7.73
CA ASN A 33 20.61 16.74 7.13
C ASN A 33 20.53 16.57 5.60
N PRO A 34 19.39 16.90 4.97
CA PRO A 34 19.23 16.77 3.52
C PRO A 34 20.21 17.63 2.71
N ASN A 35 20.71 18.72 3.32
CA ASN A 35 21.64 19.66 2.71
C ASN A 35 23.11 19.32 2.98
N THR A 36 23.42 18.23 3.69
CA THR A 36 24.80 17.85 3.96
C THR A 36 25.53 17.57 2.66
N LYS A 37 26.74 18.13 2.53
CA LYS A 37 27.63 17.89 1.38
C LYS A 37 28.45 16.64 1.64
N ILE A 38 28.52 15.80 0.63
CA ILE A 38 29.28 14.55 0.62
C ILE A 38 30.41 14.70 -0.39
N GLU A 39 31.56 14.14 -0.06
CA GLU A 39 32.73 14.04 -0.93
C GLU A 39 32.57 12.89 -1.94
N GLU A 40 33.35 12.92 -3.03
CA GLU A 40 33.25 11.90 -4.09
C GLU A 40 33.61 10.49 -3.60
N GLU A 41 34.56 10.36 -2.68
CA GLU A 41 34.95 9.06 -2.13
C GLU A 41 33.78 8.37 -1.40
N GLN A 42 33.10 9.15 -0.54
CA GLN A 42 31.91 8.73 0.17
C GLN A 42 30.78 8.38 -0.80
N TYR A 43 30.58 9.19 -1.85
CA TYR A 43 29.60 8.90 -2.89
C TYR A 43 29.89 7.57 -3.60
N ASN A 44 31.14 7.32 -3.99
CA ASN A 44 31.54 6.07 -4.65
C ASN A 44 31.29 4.85 -3.75
N LEU A 45 31.53 4.96 -2.45
CA LEU A 45 31.22 3.89 -1.49
C LEU A 45 29.71 3.60 -1.43
N LEU A 46 28.88 4.64 -1.37
CA LEU A 46 27.42 4.49 -1.37
C LEU A 46 26.92 3.89 -2.69
N VAL A 47 27.46 4.33 -3.82
CA VAL A 47 27.11 3.78 -5.14
C VAL A 47 27.51 2.31 -5.22
N ALA A 48 28.70 1.93 -4.77
CA ALA A 48 29.17 0.55 -4.84
C ALA A 48 28.29 -0.43 -4.02
N GLU A 49 27.81 0.00 -2.86
CA GLU A 49 26.95 -0.80 -2.00
C GLU A 49 25.51 -0.83 -2.54
N PHE A 50 24.87 0.33 -2.68
CA PHE A 50 23.43 0.43 -2.94
C PHE A 50 23.03 0.29 -4.41
N SER A 51 23.98 0.39 -5.36
CA SER A 51 23.66 0.10 -6.77
C SER A 51 23.38 -1.37 -7.03
N LYS A 52 23.88 -2.27 -6.18
CA LYS A 52 23.58 -3.71 -6.27
C LYS A 52 22.14 -3.98 -5.87
N ASP A 53 21.68 -3.40 -4.76
CA ASP A 53 20.28 -3.49 -4.31
C ASP A 53 19.30 -3.00 -5.37
N LYS A 54 19.64 -1.93 -6.10
CA LYS A 54 18.80 -1.42 -7.19
C LYS A 54 18.63 -2.44 -8.32
N LYS A 55 19.66 -3.21 -8.64
CA LYS A 55 19.58 -4.29 -9.65
C LYS A 55 18.75 -5.45 -9.14
N ILE A 56 19.00 -5.90 -7.92
CA ILE A 56 18.30 -7.04 -7.31
C ILE A 56 16.80 -6.73 -7.17
N LYS A 57 16.43 -5.55 -6.68
CA LYS A 57 15.02 -5.15 -6.57
C LYS A 57 14.34 -5.05 -7.94
N LYS A 58 15.02 -4.50 -8.94
CA LYS A 58 14.49 -4.45 -10.31
C LYS A 58 14.29 -5.85 -10.90
N GLU A 59 15.28 -6.72 -10.74
CA GLU A 59 15.22 -8.09 -11.24
C GLU A 59 14.14 -8.91 -10.53
N ALA A 60 13.96 -8.71 -9.22
CA ALA A 60 12.88 -9.35 -8.47
C ALA A 60 11.49 -8.90 -8.96
N ILE A 61 11.30 -7.59 -9.21
CA ILE A 61 10.05 -7.05 -9.77
C ILE A 61 9.82 -7.58 -11.19
N GLU A 62 10.84 -7.55 -12.05
CA GLU A 62 10.76 -8.06 -13.41
C GLU A 62 10.48 -9.57 -13.45
N ASN A 63 11.08 -10.34 -12.55
CA ASN A 63 10.84 -11.78 -12.44
C ASN A 63 9.40 -12.07 -11.99
N LEU A 64 8.89 -11.32 -11.01
CA LEU A 64 7.49 -11.41 -10.59
C LEU A 64 6.54 -11.09 -11.75
N GLU A 65 6.77 -9.98 -12.47
CA GLU A 65 6.00 -9.66 -13.67
C GLU A 65 6.09 -10.75 -14.74
N ARG A 66 7.27 -11.35 -14.94
CA ARG A 66 7.48 -12.44 -15.89
C ARG A 66 6.74 -13.70 -15.47
N MET A 67 6.63 -14.00 -14.18
CA MET A 67 5.82 -15.10 -13.68
C MET A 67 4.33 -14.84 -13.94
N HIS A 68 3.82 -13.67 -13.58
CA HIS A 68 2.44 -13.29 -13.85
C HIS A 68 2.08 -13.36 -15.35
N ARG A 69 2.95 -12.84 -16.24
CA ARG A 69 2.74 -12.92 -17.69
C ARG A 69 2.83 -14.33 -18.27
N LYS A 70 3.48 -15.27 -17.59
CA LYS A 70 3.55 -16.68 -18.01
C LYS A 70 2.30 -17.44 -17.62
N ASP A 71 1.66 -17.10 -16.50
CA ASP A 71 0.40 -17.71 -16.08
C ASP A 71 -0.75 -17.38 -17.04
N ASP A 72 -0.79 -16.15 -17.58
CA ASP A 72 -1.77 -15.76 -18.62
C ASP A 72 -1.50 -16.40 -20.00
N LYS A 73 -0.28 -16.90 -20.24
CA LYS A 73 0.14 -17.53 -21.51
C LYS A 73 0.39 -19.04 -21.40
N ARG A 74 -0.13 -19.71 -20.37
CA ARG A 74 -0.23 -21.17 -20.35
C ARG A 74 -1.34 -21.63 -21.31
N GLU A 75 -1.27 -21.23 -22.57
CA GLU A 75 -1.98 -21.90 -23.63
C GLU A 75 -1.36 -23.29 -23.78
N THR A 76 -2.21 -24.29 -23.61
CA THR A 76 -1.93 -25.73 -23.72
C THR A 76 -1.01 -26.07 -24.90
N ILE A 77 0.23 -26.45 -24.60
CA ILE A 77 1.08 -27.16 -25.57
C ILE A 77 0.59 -28.61 -25.57
N ALA A 78 -0.27 -28.95 -26.52
CA ALA A 78 -0.60 -30.33 -26.81
C ALA A 78 0.66 -31.03 -27.32
N ILE A 79 1.09 -32.08 -26.63
CA ILE A 79 2.22 -32.91 -27.06
C ILE A 79 1.72 -33.78 -28.22
N GLU A 80 2.20 -33.50 -29.42
CA GLU A 80 1.88 -34.26 -30.63
C GLU A 80 2.53 -35.66 -30.52
N GLY A 81 1.74 -36.63 -30.03
CA GLY A 81 2.18 -38.02 -29.86
C GLY A 81 1.63 -38.75 -28.63
N TYR A 82 0.88 -38.10 -27.74
CA TYR A 82 0.18 -38.80 -26.65
C TYR A 82 -1.31 -38.98 -27.01
N GLU A 83 -1.60 -40.08 -27.68
CA GLU A 83 -2.95 -40.54 -27.96
C GLU A 83 -3.59 -41.00 -26.63
N ILE A 84 -4.27 -40.07 -25.96
CA ILE A 84 -5.13 -40.39 -24.83
C ILE A 84 -6.32 -41.15 -25.42
N GLU A 85 -6.42 -42.45 -25.14
CA GLU A 85 -7.56 -43.28 -25.49
C GLU A 85 -8.88 -42.56 -25.14
N GLU A 86 -9.64 -42.23 -26.18
CA GLU A 86 -10.95 -41.63 -26.09
C GLU A 86 -11.91 -42.56 -25.34
N LYS A 87 -12.07 -42.36 -24.04
CA LYS A 87 -13.26 -42.84 -23.34
C LYS A 87 -14.45 -41.97 -23.80
N PRO A 88 -15.53 -42.58 -24.31
CA PRO A 88 -16.58 -41.87 -25.01
C PRO A 88 -17.30 -40.90 -24.06
N LYS A 89 -17.42 -39.66 -24.52
CA LYS A 89 -18.29 -38.62 -23.97
C LYS A 89 -19.73 -39.14 -23.86
N LYS A 90 -20.11 -39.61 -22.67
CA LYS A 90 -21.53 -39.58 -22.27
C LYS A 90 -21.89 -38.12 -22.05
N LYS A 91 -22.59 -37.56 -23.03
CA LYS A 91 -23.47 -36.40 -22.87
C LYS A 91 -24.39 -36.69 -21.69
N ILE A 92 -24.05 -36.20 -20.51
CA ILE A 92 -25.00 -36.00 -19.43
C ILE A 92 -25.18 -34.49 -19.37
N GLU A 93 -26.42 -34.10 -19.59
CA GLU A 93 -26.85 -32.73 -19.70
C GLU A 93 -26.48 -31.95 -18.44
N LYS A 94 -26.46 -30.63 -18.60
CA LYS A 94 -26.21 -29.65 -17.55
C LYS A 94 -27.31 -29.77 -16.47
N GLU A 95 -27.17 -30.69 -15.54
CA GLU A 95 -27.81 -30.55 -14.24
C GLU A 95 -26.88 -29.74 -13.36
N THR A 96 -27.28 -28.50 -13.16
CA THR A 96 -26.83 -27.62 -12.10
C THR A 96 -26.57 -28.41 -10.81
N ILE A 97 -25.31 -28.58 -10.42
CA ILE A 97 -25.00 -28.93 -9.04
C ILE A 97 -25.36 -27.67 -8.23
N LYS A 98 -26.58 -27.62 -7.68
CA LYS A 98 -26.91 -26.69 -6.62
C LYS A 98 -25.98 -27.03 -5.47
N ALA A 99 -24.89 -26.27 -5.31
CA ALA A 99 -24.13 -26.23 -4.08
C ALA A 99 -25.02 -25.53 -3.03
N GLU A 100 -26.01 -26.25 -2.52
CA GLU A 100 -26.78 -25.86 -1.36
C GLU A 100 -25.86 -26.04 -0.15
N ILE A 101 -25.15 -24.96 0.18
CA ILE A 101 -24.38 -24.87 1.42
C ILE A 101 -25.38 -25.14 2.55
N PRO A 102 -25.19 -26.20 3.37
CA PRO A 102 -26.09 -26.50 4.48
C PRO A 102 -26.29 -25.23 5.33
N ASP A 103 -27.55 -24.88 5.60
CA ASP A 103 -27.95 -23.62 6.28
C ASP A 103 -27.31 -23.44 7.67
N ASP A 104 -26.70 -24.48 8.23
CA ASP A 104 -25.98 -24.45 9.51
C ASP A 104 -24.60 -23.77 9.43
N LEU A 105 -23.98 -23.73 8.25
CA LEU A 105 -22.69 -23.08 8.02
C LEU A 105 -22.82 -21.63 7.53
N LYS A 106 -24.05 -21.14 7.32
CA LYS A 106 -24.25 -19.72 7.05
C LYS A 106 -24.00 -18.94 8.35
N PRO A 107 -23.11 -17.93 8.34
CA PRO A 107 -22.93 -17.08 9.49
C PRO A 107 -24.25 -16.36 9.82
N LYS A 108 -24.89 -16.76 10.92
CA LYS A 108 -26.10 -16.10 11.44
C LYS A 108 -25.68 -14.75 12.03
N PHE A 109 -25.89 -13.68 11.28
CA PHE A 109 -25.62 -12.32 11.74
C PHE A 109 -26.80 -11.84 12.59
N ASN A 110 -26.60 -11.74 13.91
CA ASN A 110 -27.57 -11.11 14.80
C ASN A 110 -27.32 -9.60 14.78
N VAL A 111 -28.19 -8.85 14.08
CA VAL A 111 -28.14 -7.38 14.10
C VAL A 111 -28.65 -6.91 15.45
N VAL A 112 -27.73 -6.57 16.37
CA VAL A 112 -28.07 -5.94 17.64
C VAL A 112 -28.14 -4.44 17.42
N GLY A 113 -29.34 -3.92 17.20
CA GLY A 113 -29.63 -2.49 17.06
C GLY A 113 -29.53 -1.98 15.61
N SER A 114 -30.59 -1.34 15.15
CA SER A 114 -30.59 -0.57 13.90
C SER A 114 -30.00 0.80 14.20
N ILE A 115 -28.78 1.08 13.74
CA ILE A 115 -28.20 2.42 13.79
C ILE A 115 -28.66 3.17 12.54
N ASP A 116 -29.59 4.10 12.74
CA ASP A 116 -30.00 5.02 11.70
C ASP A 116 -29.01 6.20 11.64
N LEU A 117 -28.23 6.28 10.55
CA LEU A 117 -27.18 7.29 10.37
C LEU A 117 -27.73 8.70 10.08
N ASP A 118 -29.01 8.81 9.72
CA ASP A 118 -29.66 10.08 9.41
C ASP A 118 -29.98 10.90 10.67
N GLU A 119 -30.33 10.24 11.78
CA GLU A 119 -30.61 10.91 13.06
C GLU A 119 -29.35 11.52 13.69
N HIS A 120 -28.20 10.85 13.58
CA HIS A 120 -26.92 11.37 14.05
C HIS A 120 -26.45 12.63 13.29
N LYS A 121 -26.91 12.81 12.03
CA LYS A 121 -26.62 14.01 11.25
C LYS A 121 -27.53 15.19 11.61
N LYS A 122 -28.76 14.93 12.04
CA LYS A 122 -29.69 15.95 12.55
C LYS A 122 -29.28 16.45 13.94
N LEU A 123 -28.88 15.56 14.85
CA LEU A 123 -28.39 15.96 16.18
C LEU A 123 -27.18 16.90 16.10
N LYS A 124 -26.22 16.63 15.22
CA LYS A 124 -25.06 17.52 15.02
C LYS A 124 -25.47 18.92 14.55
N LYS A 125 -26.48 19.02 13.67
CA LYS A 125 -26.93 20.28 13.10
C LYS A 125 -27.69 21.15 14.11
N GLU A 126 -28.37 20.54 15.09
CA GLU A 126 -29.08 21.25 16.15
C GLU A 126 -28.14 21.70 17.28
N THR A 127 -27.10 20.91 17.61
CA THR A 127 -26.06 21.34 18.56
C THR A 127 -25.15 22.45 18.04
N GLU A 128 -24.90 22.50 16.72
CA GLU A 128 -24.07 23.56 16.12
C GLU A 128 -24.84 24.89 16.06
N ALA A 129 -26.13 24.85 15.71
CA ALA A 129 -26.99 26.04 15.72
C ALA A 129 -27.21 26.62 17.12
N LYS A 130 -27.31 25.76 18.15
CA LYS A 130 -27.48 26.22 19.54
C LYS A 130 -26.18 26.78 20.15
N GLN A 131 -25.02 26.28 19.72
CA GLN A 131 -23.73 26.81 20.17
C GLN A 131 -23.36 28.14 19.48
N GLU A 132 -23.80 28.36 18.23
CA GLU A 132 -23.56 29.63 17.54
C GLU A 132 -24.44 30.77 18.11
N GLU A 133 -25.69 30.47 18.49
CA GLU A 133 -26.60 31.43 19.13
C GLU A 133 -26.19 31.75 20.60
N GLU A 134 -25.63 30.80 21.35
CA GLU A 134 -25.14 31.04 22.72
C GLU A 134 -23.83 31.84 22.74
N VAL A 135 -22.97 31.68 21.73
CA VAL A 135 -21.74 32.45 21.57
C VAL A 135 -22.00 33.88 21.07
N GLU A 136 -22.99 34.12 20.19
CA GLU A 136 -23.39 35.50 19.83
C GLU A 136 -23.99 36.26 21.02
N VAL A 137 -24.78 35.58 21.87
CA VAL A 137 -25.39 36.21 23.06
C VAL A 137 -24.36 36.50 24.16
N GLU A 138 -23.35 35.64 24.39
CA GLU A 138 -22.25 35.97 25.33
C GLU A 138 -21.36 37.11 24.82
N VAL A 139 -21.09 37.18 23.51
CA VAL A 139 -20.23 38.24 22.93
C VAL A 139 -20.94 39.60 22.92
N GLU A 140 -22.27 39.67 22.70
CA GLU A 140 -23.00 40.94 22.85
C GLU A 140 -23.08 41.41 24.32
N VAL A 141 -23.19 40.49 25.29
CA VAL A 141 -23.29 40.86 26.71
C VAL A 141 -21.95 41.33 27.30
N GLU A 142 -20.80 40.84 26.83
CA GLU A 142 -19.49 41.38 27.23
C GLU A 142 -19.19 42.76 26.62
N VAL A 143 -19.71 43.07 25.43
CA VAL A 143 -19.45 44.37 24.76
C VAL A 143 -20.30 45.52 25.34
N GLU A 144 -21.41 45.22 26.02
CA GLU A 144 -22.25 46.24 26.68
C GLU A 144 -21.81 46.60 28.13
N VAL A 145 -20.79 45.93 28.68
CA VAL A 145 -20.36 46.09 30.09
C VAL A 145 -18.98 46.75 30.26
N GLU A 146 -18.33 47.24 29.18
CA GLU A 146 -17.11 48.07 29.27
C GLU A 146 -17.36 49.58 29.06
#